data_AF-A0A2G9ZRG8-F1
#
_entry.id   AF-A0A2G9ZRG8-F1
#
_cell.length_a   1.000
_cell.length_b   1.000
_cell.length_c   1.000
_cell.angle_alpha   90.00
_cell.angle_beta   90.00
_cell.angle_gamma   90.00
#
_symmetry.space_group_name_H-M   'P 1'
#
loop_
_entity.id
_entity.type
_entity.pdbx_description
1 polymer ?
#
loop_
_entity_poly.entity_id
_entity_poly.type
_entity_poly.pdbx_seq_one_letter_code
_entity_poly.pdbx_strand_id
1 'polypeptide(L)'
;MLFDFANVFMFIILGLLMSFVVIAVSRILAPRVSNFPDKYTTYECGERPVGSAWVPFNFRFYAVALAFLIFDIELALVFPCIVVFHEWRRAGYGILVLGEIVFFLAVLFLGLIYLGRHGDFKWSKEVPETPKERILLDEEKPVAV
;
A
#
# COMPACT_ATOMS: atom_id res chain seq x y z
N MET A 1 -22.77 -21.15 13.49
CA MET A 1 -21.78 -20.16 13.94
C MET A 1 -20.39 -20.77 14.15
N LEU A 2 -20.12 -21.57 15.21
CA LEU A 2 -18.77 -22.14 15.42
C LEU A 2 -18.28 -23.03 14.27
N PHE A 3 -19.17 -23.81 13.67
CA PHE A 3 -18.86 -24.63 12.49
C PHE A 3 -18.49 -23.78 11.27
N ASP A 4 -19.12 -22.62 11.09
CA ASP A 4 -18.83 -21.70 9.98
C ASP A 4 -17.42 -21.10 10.14
N PHE A 5 -17.06 -20.70 11.36
CA PHE A 5 -15.70 -20.26 11.68
C PHE A 5 -14.67 -21.40 11.52
N ALA A 6 -15.04 -22.63 11.88
CA ALA A 6 -14.19 -23.81 11.67
C ALA A 6 -13.92 -24.05 10.18
N ASN A 7 -14.92 -23.87 9.31
CA ASN A 7 -14.73 -23.98 7.86
C ASN A 7 -13.74 -22.93 7.34
N VAL A 8 -13.92 -21.66 7.73
CA VAL A 8 -12.98 -20.58 7.37
C VAL A 8 -11.56 -20.88 7.84
N PHE A 9 -11.41 -21.34 9.08
CA PHE A 9 -10.12 -21.72 9.65
C PHE A 9 -9.46 -22.87 8.88
N MET A 10 -10.24 -23.89 8.51
CA MET A 10 -9.77 -25.00 7.68
C MET A 10 -9.30 -24.53 6.30
N PHE A 11 -9.99 -23.56 5.68
CA PHE A 11 -9.54 -22.95 4.42
C PHE A 11 -8.20 -22.23 4.55
N ILE A 12 -7.99 -21.49 5.65
CA ILE A 12 -6.70 -20.82 5.92
C ILE A 12 -5.58 -21.85 6.07
N ILE A 13 -5.80 -22.92 6.85
CA ILE A 13 -4.82 -24.00 7.02
C ILE A 13 -4.50 -24.65 5.68
N LEU A 14 -5.52 -24.97 4.89
CA LEU A 14 -5.33 -25.61 3.58
C LEU A 14 -4.54 -24.69 2.63
N GLY A 15 -4.82 -23.39 2.60
CA GLY A 15 -4.10 -22.43 1.78
C GLY A 15 -2.62 -22.31 2.18
N LEU A 16 -2.33 -22.28 3.47
CA LEU A 16 -0.96 -22.31 3.99
C LEU A 16 -0.27 -23.62 3.62
N LEU A 17 -0.92 -24.76 3.86
CA LEU A 17 -0.39 -26.09 3.53
C LEU A 17 -0.03 -26.17 2.04
N MET A 18 -0.93 -25.75 1.15
CA MET A 18 -0.67 -25.73 -0.29
C MET A 18 0.51 -24.85 -0.66
N SER A 19 0.64 -23.67 -0.05
CA SER A 19 1.79 -22.78 -0.26
C SER A 19 3.10 -23.47 0.14
N PHE A 20 3.13 -24.13 1.29
CA PHE A 20 4.30 -24.90 1.74
C PHE A 20 4.60 -26.10 0.85
N VAL A 21 3.58 -26.83 0.39
CA VAL A 21 3.74 -27.97 -0.52
C VAL A 21 4.37 -27.49 -1.84
N VAL A 22 3.88 -26.39 -2.42
CA VAL A 22 4.44 -25.84 -3.66
C VAL A 22 5.92 -25.45 -3.48
N ILE A 23 6.27 -24.78 -2.38
CA ILE A 23 7.66 -24.42 -2.07
C ILE A 23 8.52 -25.68 -1.84
N ALA A 24 8.00 -26.69 -1.13
CA ALA A 24 8.72 -27.93 -0.85
C ALA A 24 8.97 -28.73 -2.14
N VAL A 25 7.95 -28.89 -2.98
CA VAL A 25 8.06 -29.53 -4.30
C VAL A 25 9.07 -28.76 -5.15
N SER A 26 8.96 -27.44 -5.22
CA SER A 26 9.94 -26.61 -5.94
C SER A 26 11.36 -26.82 -5.42
N ARG A 27 11.57 -26.95 -4.11
CA ARG A 27 12.89 -27.18 -3.52
C ARG A 27 13.46 -28.59 -3.79
N ILE A 28 12.60 -29.59 -3.97
CA ILE A 28 13.00 -30.97 -4.28
C ILE A 28 13.31 -31.10 -5.78
N LEU A 29 12.47 -30.53 -6.65
CA LEU A 29 12.60 -30.64 -8.10
C LEU A 29 13.62 -29.66 -8.70
N ALA A 30 13.87 -28.50 -8.07
CA ALA A 30 14.76 -27.49 -8.63
C ALA A 30 16.22 -27.98 -8.67
N PRO A 31 16.93 -27.77 -9.79
CA PRO A 31 18.36 -28.06 -9.88
C PRO A 31 19.12 -27.18 -8.90
N ARG A 32 19.87 -27.81 -8.00
CA ARG A 32 20.70 -27.09 -7.02
C ARG A 32 21.97 -26.60 -7.69
N VAL A 33 22.13 -25.28 -7.75
CA VAL A 33 23.33 -24.65 -8.28
C VAL A 33 24.03 -23.91 -7.13
N SER A 34 24.69 -24.64 -6.23
CA SER A 34 25.30 -24.09 -5.01
C SER A 34 26.68 -23.46 -5.22
N ASN A 35 27.33 -23.71 -6.36
CA ASN A 35 28.75 -23.43 -6.55
C ASN A 35 29.05 -22.05 -7.17
N PHE A 36 28.05 -21.17 -7.28
CA PHE A 36 28.22 -19.81 -7.80
C PHE A 36 27.96 -18.79 -6.70
N PRO A 37 29.00 -18.22 -6.07
CA PRO A 37 28.87 -17.19 -5.04
C PRO A 37 28.04 -15.98 -5.51
N ASP A 38 28.15 -15.64 -6.81
CA ASP A 38 27.43 -14.53 -7.43
C ASP A 38 25.90 -14.74 -7.48
N LYS A 39 25.37 -15.95 -7.26
CA LYS A 39 23.92 -16.14 -7.12
C LYS A 39 23.38 -15.61 -5.79
N TYR A 40 24.24 -15.37 -4.82
CA TYR A 40 23.88 -14.86 -3.50
C TYR A 40 24.15 -13.35 -3.36
N THR A 41 24.58 -12.68 -4.44
CA THR A 41 24.73 -11.24 -4.46
C THR A 41 23.42 -10.56 -4.88
N THR A 42 23.23 -9.32 -4.45
CA THR A 42 22.08 -8.50 -4.88
C THR A 42 22.15 -8.30 -6.39
N TYR A 43 21.01 -8.44 -7.06
CA TYR A 43 20.91 -8.14 -8.48
C TYR A 43 21.15 -6.66 -8.74
N GLU A 44 22.10 -6.36 -9.61
CA GLU A 44 22.43 -5.03 -10.11
C GLU A 44 22.37 -5.01 -11.65
N CYS A 45 22.53 -3.84 -12.26
CA CYS A 45 22.55 -3.67 -13.73
C CYS A 45 23.80 -4.25 -14.44
N GLY A 46 24.57 -5.11 -13.77
CA GLY A 46 25.81 -5.71 -14.27
C GLY A 46 27.08 -5.11 -13.68
N GLU A 47 26.96 -4.04 -12.90
CA GLU A 47 28.07 -3.37 -12.22
C GLU A 47 28.14 -3.71 -10.73
N ARG A 48 29.31 -3.47 -10.12
CA ARG A 48 29.45 -3.60 -8.67
C ARG A 48 28.67 -2.47 -7.98
N PRO A 49 27.97 -2.74 -6.86
CA PRO A 49 27.25 -1.70 -6.15
C PRO A 49 28.24 -0.63 -5.65
N VAL A 50 27.94 0.63 -5.96
CA VAL A 50 28.74 1.79 -5.54
C VAL A 50 27.86 2.70 -4.70
N GLY A 51 28.39 3.13 -3.55
CA GLY A 51 27.72 4.08 -2.68
C GLY A 51 26.88 3.44 -1.58
N SER A 52 26.06 4.26 -0.93
CA SER A 52 25.19 3.84 0.16
C SER A 52 23.83 3.41 -0.37
N ALA A 53 23.28 2.31 0.15
CA ALA A 53 21.90 1.88 -0.11
C ALA A 53 20.86 2.74 0.63
N TRP A 54 21.29 3.77 1.36
CA TRP A 54 20.40 4.62 2.15
C TRP A 54 19.69 5.64 1.26
N VAL A 55 18.37 5.50 1.17
CA VAL A 55 17.49 6.40 0.42
C VAL A 55 16.74 7.30 1.41
N PRO A 56 16.63 8.61 1.17
CA PRO A 56 15.85 9.50 2.02
C PRO A 56 14.38 9.06 2.07
N PHE A 57 13.82 9.00 3.28
CA PHE A 57 12.43 8.61 3.47
C PHE A 57 11.47 9.66 2.91
N ASN A 58 10.55 9.23 2.05
CA ASN A 58 9.52 10.11 1.50
C ASN A 58 8.28 10.11 2.43
N PHE A 59 8.01 11.25 3.07
CA PHE A 59 6.87 11.41 3.99
C PHE A 59 5.50 11.11 3.35
N ARG A 60 5.37 11.15 2.03
CA ARG A 60 4.10 10.89 1.33
C ARG A 60 3.55 9.48 1.59
N PHE A 61 4.42 8.47 1.74
CA PHE A 61 3.97 7.12 2.10
C PHE A 61 3.25 7.10 3.45
N TYR A 62 3.73 7.89 4.40
CA TYR A 62 3.10 8.03 5.71
C TYR A 62 1.75 8.74 5.60
N ALA A 63 1.65 9.83 4.84
CA ALA A 63 0.40 10.54 4.63
C ALA A 63 -0.69 9.65 4.02
N VAL A 64 -0.34 8.83 3.01
CA VAL A 64 -1.27 7.87 2.40
C VAL A 64 -1.68 6.78 3.39
N ALA A 65 -0.74 6.21 4.14
CA ALA A 65 -1.04 5.18 5.15
C ALA A 65 -1.94 5.71 6.27
N LEU A 66 -1.69 6.94 6.74
CA LEU A 66 -2.50 7.59 7.76
C LEU A 66 -3.93 7.88 7.27
N ALA A 67 -4.07 8.38 6.04
CA ALA A 67 -5.38 8.59 5.42
C ALA A 67 -6.16 7.27 5.28
N PHE A 68 -5.49 6.19 4.87
CA PHE A 68 -6.09 4.85 4.80
C PHE A 68 -6.55 4.36 6.17
N LEU A 69 -5.71 4.52 7.22
CA LEU A 69 -6.06 4.12 8.58
C LEU A 69 -7.28 4.85 9.11
N ILE A 70 -7.36 6.17 8.89
CA ILE A 70 -8.52 6.98 9.30
C ILE A 70 -9.78 6.50 8.58
N PHE A 71 -9.70 6.24 7.28
CA PHE A 71 -10.81 5.69 6.50
C PHE A 71 -11.28 4.33 7.01
N ASP A 72 -10.35 3.42 7.34
CA ASP A 72 -10.67 2.09 7.83
C ASP A 72 -11.40 2.13 9.19
N ILE A 73 -10.91 2.97 10.11
CA ILE A 73 -11.56 3.19 11.41
C ILE A 73 -12.97 3.77 11.23
N GLU A 74 -13.14 4.73 10.33
CA GLU A 74 -14.44 5.34 10.08
C GLU A 74 -15.45 4.32 9.53
N LEU A 75 -15.02 3.46 8.62
CA LEU A 75 -15.88 2.41 8.08
C LEU A 75 -16.26 1.38 9.15
N ALA A 76 -15.35 1.06 10.07
CA ALA A 76 -15.63 0.21 11.22
C ALA A 76 -16.70 0.81 12.16
N LEU A 77 -16.75 2.15 12.28
CA LEU A 77 -17.76 2.86 13.07
C LEU A 77 -19.12 2.94 12.36
N VAL A 78 -19.13 3.10 11.04
CA VAL A 78 -20.36 3.19 10.25
C VAL A 78 -21.05 1.82 10.10
N PHE A 79 -20.27 0.72 10.09
CA PHE A 79 -20.79 -0.61 9.80
C PHE A 79 -21.92 -1.07 10.76
N PRO A 80 -21.80 -0.95 12.10
CA PRO A 80 -22.89 -1.27 13.01
C PRO A 80 -24.18 -0.49 12.71
N CYS A 81 -24.07 0.81 12.42
CA CYS A 81 -25.21 1.67 12.09
C CYS A 81 -25.94 1.18 10.84
N ILE A 82 -25.21 0.67 9.83
CA ILE A 82 -25.80 0.08 8.62
C ILE A 82 -26.55 -1.22 8.96
N VAL A 83 -25.94 -2.10 9.76
CA VAL A 83 -26.52 -3.41 10.10
C VAL A 83 -27.88 -3.27 10.80
N VAL A 84 -28.01 -2.32 11.73
CA VAL A 84 -29.26 -2.10 12.50
C VAL A 84 -30.18 -1.04 11.89
N PHE A 85 -29.81 -0.44 10.74
CA PHE A 85 -30.53 0.68 10.14
C PHE A 85 -32.03 0.40 9.95
N HIS A 86 -32.38 -0.84 9.57
CA HIS A 86 -33.75 -1.21 9.32
C HIS A 86 -34.65 -1.16 10.57
N GLU A 87 -34.09 -1.49 11.73
CA GLU A 87 -34.79 -1.41 13.03
C GLU A 87 -34.98 0.05 13.46
N TRP A 88 -33.93 0.86 13.33
CA TRP A 88 -33.97 2.28 13.67
C TRP A 88 -34.91 3.06 12.76
N ARG A 89 -34.98 2.69 11.48
CA ARG A 89 -35.95 3.24 10.53
C ARG A 89 -37.38 2.93 10.96
N ARG A 90 -37.67 1.69 11.39
CA ARG A 90 -39.01 1.30 11.90
C ARG A 90 -39.36 2.03 13.19
N ALA A 91 -38.38 2.31 14.05
CA ALA A 91 -38.55 3.08 15.27
C ALA A 91 -38.70 4.60 15.06
N GLY A 92 -38.62 5.09 13.82
CA GLY A 92 -38.78 6.52 13.47
C GLY A 92 -37.49 7.33 13.47
N TYR A 93 -36.34 6.74 13.84
CA TYR A 93 -35.03 7.41 13.90
C TYR A 93 -34.23 7.33 12.60
N GLY A 94 -34.78 6.71 11.55
CA GLY A 94 -34.04 6.44 10.30
C GLY A 94 -33.42 7.67 9.64
N ILE A 95 -34.08 8.84 9.70
CA ILE A 95 -33.55 10.07 9.11
C ILE A 95 -32.35 10.63 9.90
N LEU A 96 -32.35 10.47 11.23
CA LEU A 96 -31.25 10.91 12.09
C LEU A 96 -30.02 10.04 11.88
N VAL A 97 -30.18 8.72 11.89
CA VAL A 97 -29.08 7.77 11.63
C VAL A 97 -28.49 7.97 10.23
N LEU A 98 -29.35 8.17 9.23
CA LEU A 98 -28.88 8.47 7.87
C LEU A 98 -28.08 9.79 7.84
N GLY A 99 -28.55 10.81 8.56
CA GLY A 99 -27.84 12.07 8.73
C GLY A 99 -26.46 11.91 9.37
N GLU A 100 -26.33 11.08 10.40
CA GLU A 100 -25.05 10.78 11.06
C GLU A 100 -24.08 10.05 10.13
N ILE A 101 -24.54 9.04 9.38
CA ILE A 101 -23.71 8.31 8.41
C ILE A 101 -23.22 9.28 7.32
N VAL A 102 -24.11 10.11 6.78
CA VAL A 102 -23.74 11.11 5.76
C VAL A 102 -22.77 12.14 6.33
N PHE A 103 -22.96 12.56 7.59
CA PHE A 103 -22.06 13.49 8.25
C PHE A 103 -20.65 12.92 8.42
N PHE A 104 -20.52 11.67 8.88
CA PHE A 104 -19.23 10.99 8.97
C PHE A 104 -18.55 10.94 7.60
N LEU A 105 -19.24 10.40 6.59
CA LEU A 105 -18.70 10.31 5.22
C LEU A 105 -18.32 11.68 4.64
N ALA A 106 -19.06 12.74 4.98
CA ALA A 106 -18.75 14.10 4.55
C ALA A 106 -17.46 14.62 5.17
N VAL A 107 -17.21 14.34 6.46
CA VAL A 107 -15.94 14.70 7.13
C VAL A 107 -14.77 14.00 6.45
N LEU A 108 -14.90 12.71 6.14
CA LEU A 108 -13.87 11.96 5.41
C LEU A 108 -13.60 12.54 4.03
N PHE A 109 -14.67 12.81 3.27
CA PHE A 109 -14.57 13.36 1.93
C PHE A 109 -13.88 14.73 1.94
N LEU A 110 -14.18 15.56 2.95
CA LEU A 110 -13.54 16.85 3.14
C LEU A 110 -12.04 16.70 3.45
N GLY A 111 -11.67 15.73 4.30
CA GLY A 111 -10.27 15.39 4.59
C GLY A 111 -9.52 14.92 3.34
N LEU A 112 -10.16 14.11 2.48
CA LEU A 112 -9.58 13.65 1.23
C LEU A 112 -9.37 14.80 0.23
N ILE A 113 -10.33 15.71 0.11
CA ILE A 113 -10.20 16.92 -0.70
C ILE A 113 -9.03 17.78 -0.19
N TYR A 114 -8.94 17.99 1.12
CA TYR A 114 -7.86 18.76 1.72
C TYR A 114 -6.48 18.17 1.37
N LEU A 115 -6.32 16.86 1.55
CA LEU A 115 -5.08 16.15 1.25
C LEU A 115 -4.74 16.21 -0.25
N GLY A 116 -5.75 16.07 -1.11
CA GLY A 116 -5.61 16.22 -2.56
C GLY A 116 -5.19 17.62 -2.99
N ARG A 117 -5.75 18.66 -2.37
CA ARG A 117 -5.37 20.06 -2.63
C ARG A 117 -3.98 20.39 -2.12
N HIS A 118 -3.53 19.79 -1.02
CA HIS A 118 -2.18 19.98 -0.51
C HIS A 118 -1.11 19.35 -1.42
N GLY A 119 -1.52 18.43 -2.30
CA GLY A 119 -0.63 17.80 -3.28
C GLY A 119 0.18 16.65 -2.68
N ASP A 120 -0.24 16.10 -1.55
CA ASP A 120 0.44 14.97 -0.91
C ASP A 120 0.36 13.68 -1.75
N PHE A 121 -0.60 13.62 -2.69
CA PHE A 121 -0.70 12.56 -3.69
C PHE A 121 0.15 12.80 -4.95
N LYS A 122 0.79 13.97 -5.13
CA LYS A 122 1.62 14.23 -6.31
C LYS A 122 2.95 13.50 -6.18
N TRP A 123 3.13 12.49 -7.03
CA TRP A 123 4.30 11.62 -7.02
C TRP A 123 5.55 12.29 -7.62
N SER A 124 5.40 13.03 -8.71
CA SER A 124 6.51 13.78 -9.31
C SER A 124 6.70 15.13 -8.63
N LYS A 125 7.73 15.22 -7.77
CA LYS A 125 8.51 16.45 -7.72
C LYS A 125 9.82 16.12 -8.41
N GLU A 126 10.25 16.97 -9.33
CA GLU A 126 11.56 16.87 -9.96
C GLU A 126 12.60 16.71 -8.87
N VAL A 127 13.44 15.67 -8.98
CA VAL A 127 14.62 15.56 -8.13
C VAL A 127 15.49 16.75 -8.49
N PRO A 128 15.86 17.64 -7.55
CA PRO A 128 16.78 18.71 -7.86
C PRO A 128 18.08 18.07 -8.36
N GLU A 129 18.41 18.28 -9.63
CA GLU A 129 19.64 17.74 -10.20
C GLU A 129 20.83 18.21 -9.37
N THR A 130 21.75 17.30 -9.06
CA THR A 130 22.95 17.69 -8.35
C THR A 130 23.76 18.66 -9.23
N PRO A 131 24.52 19.60 -8.64
CA PRO A 131 25.33 20.54 -9.42
C PRO A 131 26.27 19.86 -10.42
N LYS A 132 26.73 18.64 -10.14
CA LYS A 132 27.55 17.84 -11.05
C LYS A 132 26.76 17.30 -12.24
N GLU A 133 25.58 16.72 -12.00
CA GLU A 133 24.73 16.20 -13.08
C GLU A 133 24.28 17.32 -14.03
N ARG A 134 23.94 18.50 -13.49
CA ARG A 134 23.60 19.68 -14.29
C ARG A 134 24.73 20.07 -15.25
N ILE A 135 25.98 20.06 -14.78
CA ILE A 135 27.14 20.42 -15.60
C ILE A 135 27.35 19.37 -16.71
N LEU A 136 27.25 18.08 -16.38
CA LEU A 136 27.42 17.01 -17.36
C LEU A 136 26.31 17.05 -18.43
N LEU A 137 25.07 17.33 -18.03
CA LEU A 137 23.93 17.46 -18.94
C LEU A 137 24.00 18.72 -19.82
N ASP A 138 24.58 19.81 -19.31
CA ASP A 138 24.83 21.02 -20.11
C ASP A 138 26.02 20.83 -21.08
N GLU A 139 27.01 19.98 -20.76
CA GLU A 139 28.11 19.63 -21.67
C GLU A 139 27.70 18.65 -22.79
N GLU A 140 26.76 17.74 -22.52
CA GLU A 140 26.24 16.80 -23.51
C GLU A 140 25.25 17.42 -24.49
N LYS A 141 24.69 18.60 -24.19
CA LYS A 141 23.78 19.28 -25.12
C LYS A 141 24.55 19.67 -26.39
N PRO A 142 24.12 19.19 -27.58
CA PRO A 142 24.71 19.66 -28.81
C PRO A 142 24.50 21.16 -28.88
N VAL A 143 25.60 21.91 -29.06
CA VAL A 143 25.56 23.34 -29.33
C VAL A 143 24.64 23.52 -30.53
N ALA A 144 23.45 24.07 -30.31
CA ALA A 144 22.53 24.38 -31.39
C ALA A 144 23.24 25.39 -32.30
N VAL A 145 23.70 24.89 -33.46
CA VAL A 145 24.28 25.70 -34.54
C VAL A 145 23.17 26.46 -35.23
#